data_AF-M8A4Y1-F1
#
_entry.id   AF-M8A4Y1-F1
#
_cell.length_a   1.000
_cell.length_b   1.000
_cell.length_c   1.000
_cell.angle_alpha   90.00
_cell.angle_beta   90.00
_cell.angle_gamma   90.00
#
_symmetry.space_group_name_H-M   'P 1'
#
loop_
_entity.id
_entity.type
_entity.pdbx_description
1 polymer ?
#
loop_
_entity_poly.entity_id
_entity_poly.type
_entity_poly.pdbx_seq_one_letter_code
_entity_poly.pdbx_strand_id
1 'polypeptide(L)'
;MDLVSFAEELLVEGSHDEQRIGVGILVNVAGSPRLGDAALHRVGTSAAVMERLVEMLGWKGAAEAGARASAALVVSKLASKKRNALRVAGVPGAIESVSSLLYAADEECNLLGLLIIKRLAQDHDNCSKIGNARGLLDKIIDFSSIGAAGAPSTVITQSRAKAVKRSLQVIRMLADTTGSTGRQLRREVAEIVFTVSNIRAVLQHATSHLELQRLSAEVLTRLAMDKDAREKIGGTGSVISLLLAMFFRQGITDEGDAVRVEAGEALAMLALDSPHNCERILNAAPAVVPRIRRFTVEFLIGMLRMDSSFAELMAAAGMGRELRRVAETTSELECFHVFSGSAGVSRHAVSLCALVSEARELMDMDFRSQ
;
A
#
# COMPACT_ATOMS: atom_id res chain seq x y z
N MET A 1 -38.18 -17.13 -24.90
CA MET A 1 -37.54 -16.51 -23.73
C MET A 1 -36.25 -17.27 -23.47
N ASP A 2 -35.09 -16.61 -23.49
CA ASP A 2 -33.83 -17.26 -23.11
C ASP A 2 -33.64 -17.20 -21.59
N LEU A 3 -32.68 -17.97 -21.08
CA LEU A 3 -32.45 -18.10 -19.63
C LEU A 3 -32.06 -16.78 -18.95
N VAL A 4 -31.42 -15.86 -19.69
CA VAL A 4 -31.04 -14.54 -19.16
C VAL A 4 -32.28 -13.65 -19.06
N SER A 5 -33.15 -13.63 -20.09
CA SER A 5 -34.42 -12.89 -20.08
C SER A 5 -35.30 -13.31 -18.91
N PHE A 6 -35.42 -14.63 -18.71
CA PHE A 6 -36.19 -15.18 -17.60
C PHE A 6 -35.61 -14.75 -16.25
N ALA A 7 -34.29 -14.79 -16.08
CA ALA A 7 -33.65 -14.33 -14.84
C ALA A 7 -33.81 -12.81 -14.63
N GLU A 8 -33.77 -12.00 -15.70
CA GLU A 8 -34.00 -10.55 -15.64
C GLU A 8 -35.43 -10.24 -15.17
N GLU A 9 -36.44 -10.94 -15.70
CA GLU A 9 -37.84 -10.79 -15.28
C GLU A 9 -38.03 -11.16 -13.80
N LEU A 10 -37.50 -12.32 -13.36
CA LEU A 10 -37.56 -12.74 -11.96
C LEU A 10 -36.88 -11.74 -11.00
N LEU A 11 -35.82 -11.07 -11.45
CA LEU A 11 -35.13 -10.07 -10.64
C LEU A 11 -35.89 -8.75 -10.53
N VAL A 12 -36.43 -8.26 -11.64
CA VAL A 12 -37.05 -6.93 -11.68
C VAL A 12 -38.46 -6.97 -11.10
N GLU A 13 -39.25 -7.96 -11.50
CA GLU A 13 -40.70 -8.03 -11.22
C GLU A 13 -41.07 -9.10 -10.19
N GLY A 14 -40.15 -10.03 -9.89
CA GLY A 14 -40.42 -11.14 -8.99
C GLY A 14 -40.46 -10.78 -7.51
N SER A 15 -41.11 -11.63 -6.73
CA SER A 15 -41.05 -11.71 -5.26
C SER A 15 -39.64 -12.00 -4.74
N HIS A 16 -39.39 -11.88 -3.43
CA HIS A 16 -38.07 -12.20 -2.86
C HIS A 16 -37.58 -13.61 -3.21
N ASP A 17 -38.46 -14.61 -3.23
CA ASP A 17 -38.08 -15.98 -3.58
C ASP A 17 -37.77 -16.13 -5.07
N GLU A 18 -38.52 -15.44 -5.94
CA GLU A 18 -38.24 -15.39 -7.37
C GLU A 18 -36.93 -14.66 -7.67
N GLN A 19 -36.66 -13.55 -6.99
CA GLN A 19 -35.39 -12.81 -7.11
C GLN A 19 -34.19 -13.67 -6.70
N ARG A 20 -34.35 -14.51 -5.67
CA ARG A 20 -33.34 -15.51 -5.27
C ARG A 20 -33.07 -16.53 -6.38
N ILE A 21 -34.11 -17.02 -7.03
CA ILE A 21 -33.99 -17.93 -8.17
C ILE A 21 -33.32 -17.22 -9.34
N GLY A 22 -33.77 -16.00 -9.66
CA GLY A 22 -33.23 -15.17 -10.74
C GLY A 22 -31.74 -14.90 -10.59
N VAL A 23 -31.28 -14.47 -9.41
CA VAL A 23 -29.85 -14.24 -9.17
C VAL A 23 -29.05 -15.55 -9.23
N GLY A 24 -29.60 -16.65 -8.75
CA GLY A 24 -28.96 -17.97 -8.84
C GLY A 24 -28.77 -18.43 -10.29
N ILE A 25 -29.76 -18.17 -11.15
CA ILE A 25 -29.63 -18.40 -12.59
C ILE A 25 -28.52 -17.53 -13.18
N LEU A 26 -28.46 -16.24 -12.83
CA LEU A 26 -27.40 -15.35 -13.31
C LEU A 26 -26.01 -15.79 -12.86
N VAL A 27 -25.84 -16.30 -11.64
CA VAL A 27 -24.56 -16.87 -11.16
C VAL A 27 -24.10 -18.00 -12.07
N ASN A 28 -25.01 -18.94 -12.38
CA ASN A 28 -24.71 -20.10 -13.22
C ASN A 28 -24.38 -19.68 -14.66
N VAL A 29 -25.18 -18.80 -15.26
CA VAL A 29 -24.94 -18.32 -16.62
C VAL A 29 -23.65 -17.51 -16.71
N ALA A 30 -23.39 -16.62 -15.75
CA ALA A 30 -22.15 -15.84 -15.68
C ALA A 30 -20.91 -16.70 -15.35
N GLY A 31 -21.10 -17.93 -14.86
CA GLY A 31 -20.05 -18.92 -14.65
C GLY A 31 -19.71 -19.73 -15.91
N SER A 32 -20.59 -19.74 -16.91
CA SER A 32 -20.41 -20.51 -18.14
C SER A 32 -19.31 -19.89 -19.03
N PRO A 33 -18.27 -20.65 -19.42
CA PRO A 33 -17.25 -20.16 -20.35
C PRO A 33 -17.80 -19.77 -21.73
N ARG A 34 -18.94 -20.34 -22.13
CA ARG A 34 -19.54 -20.10 -23.46
C ARG A 34 -20.51 -18.93 -23.47
N LEU A 35 -21.27 -18.76 -22.38
CA LEU A 35 -22.40 -17.82 -22.32
C LEU A 35 -22.11 -16.60 -21.43
N GLY A 36 -21.14 -16.70 -20.52
CA GLY A 36 -20.95 -15.74 -19.44
C GLY A 36 -20.68 -14.33 -19.93
N ASP A 37 -19.85 -14.15 -20.96
CA ASP A 37 -19.52 -12.81 -21.46
C ASP A 37 -20.70 -12.09 -22.12
N ALA A 38 -21.47 -12.81 -22.94
CA ALA A 38 -22.68 -12.29 -23.58
C ALA A 38 -23.75 -11.98 -22.53
N ALA A 39 -23.96 -12.87 -21.55
CA ALA A 39 -24.90 -12.66 -20.47
C ALA A 39 -24.51 -11.46 -19.59
N LEU A 40 -23.25 -11.35 -19.16
CA LEU A 40 -22.77 -10.23 -18.36
C LEU A 40 -22.81 -8.90 -19.13
N HIS A 41 -22.61 -8.93 -20.45
CA HIS A 41 -22.79 -7.74 -21.28
C HIS A 41 -24.26 -7.29 -21.26
N ARG A 42 -25.20 -8.21 -21.49
CA ARG A 42 -26.63 -7.93 -21.50
C ARG A 42 -27.13 -7.45 -20.13
N VAL A 43 -26.86 -8.22 -19.07
CA VAL A 43 -27.22 -7.87 -17.68
C VAL A 43 -26.63 -6.50 -17.31
N GLY A 44 -25.37 -6.26 -17.63
CA GLY A 44 -24.70 -4.99 -17.33
C GLY A 44 -25.25 -3.79 -18.11
N THR A 45 -26.04 -3.99 -19.16
CA THR A 45 -26.75 -2.92 -19.90
C THR A 45 -28.14 -2.61 -19.38
N SER A 46 -28.73 -3.48 -18.56
CA SER A 46 -30.04 -3.27 -17.96
C SER A 46 -29.92 -2.48 -16.66
N ALA A 47 -30.42 -1.24 -16.64
CA ALA A 47 -30.41 -0.39 -15.45
C ALA A 47 -31.23 -1.01 -14.30
N ALA A 48 -32.43 -1.52 -14.60
CA ALA A 48 -33.30 -2.14 -13.60
C ALA A 48 -32.65 -3.36 -12.93
N VAL A 49 -31.95 -4.19 -13.70
CA VAL A 49 -31.25 -5.36 -13.15
C VAL A 49 -30.06 -4.92 -12.28
N MET A 50 -29.33 -3.89 -12.71
CA MET A 50 -28.21 -3.34 -11.93
C MET A 50 -28.68 -2.73 -10.60
N GLU A 51 -29.76 -1.95 -10.62
CA GLU A 51 -30.38 -1.38 -9.43
C GLU A 51 -30.81 -2.48 -8.45
N ARG A 52 -31.51 -3.50 -8.96
CA ARG A 52 -31.91 -4.65 -8.13
C ARG A 52 -30.72 -5.39 -7.55
N LEU A 53 -29.71 -5.70 -8.36
CA LEU A 53 -28.52 -6.41 -7.88
C LEU A 53 -27.79 -5.63 -6.79
N VAL A 54 -27.74 -4.29 -6.89
CA VAL A 54 -27.17 -3.41 -5.87
C VAL A 54 -28.02 -3.39 -4.60
N GLU A 55 -29.35 -3.34 -4.72
CA GLU A 55 -30.28 -3.43 -3.60
C GLU A 55 -30.10 -4.75 -2.83
N MET A 56 -29.96 -5.87 -3.54
CA MET A 56 -29.72 -7.20 -2.96
C MET A 56 -28.43 -7.28 -2.14
N LEU A 57 -27.43 -6.43 -2.40
CA LEU A 57 -26.22 -6.36 -1.57
C LEU A 57 -26.52 -5.83 -0.16
N GLY A 58 -27.50 -4.94 -0.05
CA GLY A 58 -27.93 -4.30 1.20
C GLY A 58 -28.87 -5.14 2.05
N TRP A 59 -29.29 -6.32 1.58
CA TRP A 59 -30.18 -7.22 2.30
C TRP A 59 -29.55 -7.71 3.61
N LYS A 60 -30.35 -7.75 4.69
CA LYS A 60 -29.87 -8.04 6.05
C LYS A 60 -30.43 -9.34 6.62
N GLY A 61 -31.47 -9.90 6.03
CA GLY A 61 -32.12 -11.12 6.54
C GLY A 61 -31.19 -12.34 6.47
N ALA A 62 -31.22 -13.19 7.50
CA ALA A 62 -30.49 -14.47 7.46
C ALA A 62 -30.97 -15.37 6.31
N ALA A 63 -32.28 -15.35 6.02
CA ALA A 63 -32.86 -16.08 4.89
C ALA A 63 -32.30 -15.59 3.53
N GLU A 64 -31.91 -14.33 3.44
CA GLU A 64 -31.45 -13.65 2.23
C GLU A 64 -29.94 -13.77 2.00
N ALA A 65 -29.19 -14.33 2.96
CA ALA A 65 -27.73 -14.38 2.92
C ALA A 65 -27.18 -15.01 1.62
N GLY A 66 -27.79 -16.10 1.17
CA GLY A 66 -27.39 -16.76 -0.09
C GLY A 66 -27.69 -15.92 -1.34
N ALA A 67 -28.78 -15.15 -1.32
CA ALA A 67 -29.14 -14.24 -2.41
C ALA A 67 -28.16 -13.07 -2.50
N ARG A 68 -27.83 -12.49 -1.33
CA ARG A 68 -26.84 -11.42 -1.19
C ARG A 68 -25.46 -11.85 -1.68
N ALA A 69 -25.00 -13.05 -1.30
CA ALA A 69 -23.73 -13.60 -1.77
C ALA A 69 -23.74 -13.82 -3.30
N SER A 70 -24.85 -14.34 -3.84
CA SER A 70 -25.04 -14.52 -5.28
C SER A 70 -25.02 -13.18 -6.04
N ALA A 71 -25.71 -12.17 -5.52
CA ALA A 71 -25.70 -10.82 -6.07
C ALA A 71 -24.30 -10.21 -6.03
N ALA A 72 -23.58 -10.34 -4.90
CA ALA A 72 -22.20 -9.87 -4.76
C ALA A 72 -21.28 -10.55 -5.78
N LEU A 73 -21.45 -11.85 -6.03
CA LEU A 73 -20.67 -12.57 -7.03
C LEU A 73 -20.93 -12.01 -8.45
N VAL A 74 -22.20 -11.83 -8.84
CA VAL A 74 -22.59 -11.29 -10.15
C VAL A 74 -22.10 -9.84 -10.30
N VAL A 75 -22.34 -8.97 -9.31
CA VAL A 75 -21.87 -7.57 -9.31
C VAL A 75 -20.36 -7.50 -9.40
N SER A 76 -19.63 -8.38 -8.71
CA SER A 76 -18.18 -8.45 -8.84
C SER A 76 -17.81 -8.71 -10.30
N LYS A 77 -18.39 -9.72 -10.96
CA LYS A 77 -18.10 -10.07 -12.35
C LYS A 77 -18.44 -8.92 -13.29
N LEU A 78 -19.58 -8.24 -13.09
CA LEU A 78 -19.97 -7.07 -13.86
C LEU A 78 -18.95 -5.94 -13.72
N ALA A 79 -18.56 -5.60 -12.50
CA ALA A 79 -17.58 -4.55 -12.21
C ALA A 79 -16.17 -4.85 -12.76
N SER A 80 -15.89 -6.06 -13.25
CA SER A 80 -14.62 -6.35 -13.93
C SER A 80 -14.45 -5.59 -15.25
N LYS A 81 -15.54 -5.14 -15.85
CA LYS A 81 -15.55 -4.32 -17.08
C LYS A 81 -15.73 -2.84 -16.69
N LYS A 82 -14.82 -1.96 -17.13
CA LYS A 82 -14.80 -0.53 -16.78
C LYS A 82 -16.17 0.16 -16.93
N ARG A 83 -16.86 -0.05 -18.05
CA ARG A 83 -18.18 0.54 -18.31
C ARG A 83 -19.25 0.10 -17.30
N ASN A 84 -19.21 -1.17 -16.90
CA ASN A 84 -20.16 -1.70 -15.92
C ASN A 84 -19.81 -1.24 -14.50
N ALA A 85 -18.53 -1.09 -14.16
CA ALA A 85 -18.12 -0.50 -12.88
C ALA A 85 -18.69 0.92 -12.69
N LEU A 86 -18.63 1.75 -13.73
CA LEU A 86 -19.26 3.09 -13.74
C LEU A 86 -20.77 3.02 -13.53
N ARG A 87 -21.45 2.03 -14.14
CA ARG A 87 -22.89 1.83 -13.97
C ARG A 87 -23.25 1.38 -12.56
N VAL A 88 -22.50 0.42 -11.98
CA VAL A 88 -22.69 -0.01 -10.58
C VAL A 88 -22.55 1.21 -9.66
N ALA A 89 -21.47 1.97 -9.78
CA ALA A 89 -21.23 3.15 -8.95
C ALA A 89 -22.15 4.35 -9.27
N GLY A 90 -22.90 4.28 -10.38
CA GLY A 90 -23.93 5.24 -10.76
C GLY A 90 -25.28 4.97 -10.09
N VAL A 91 -25.52 3.74 -9.59
CA VAL A 91 -26.72 3.43 -8.83
C VAL A 91 -26.66 4.17 -7.48
N PRO A 92 -27.71 4.93 -7.12
CA PRO A 92 -27.78 5.59 -5.81
C PRO A 92 -27.62 4.59 -4.66
N GLY A 93 -26.78 4.91 -3.68
CA GLY A 93 -26.53 4.03 -2.54
C GLY A 93 -25.63 2.83 -2.83
N ALA A 94 -25.06 2.71 -4.03
CA ALA A 94 -24.27 1.53 -4.39
C ALA A 94 -23.03 1.32 -3.53
N ILE A 95 -22.33 2.40 -3.17
CA ILE A 95 -21.12 2.29 -2.34
C ILE A 95 -21.49 1.84 -0.93
N GLU A 96 -22.61 2.32 -0.39
CA GLU A 96 -23.17 1.92 0.91
C GLU A 96 -23.63 0.47 0.90
N SER A 97 -24.32 0.03 -0.16
CA SER A 97 -24.76 -1.36 -0.31
C SER A 97 -23.56 -2.31 -0.44
N VAL A 98 -22.54 -1.95 -1.21
CA VAL A 98 -21.29 -2.73 -1.30
C VAL A 98 -20.54 -2.70 0.05
N SER A 99 -20.51 -1.55 0.73
CA SER A 99 -19.90 -1.40 2.06
C SER A 99 -20.54 -2.33 3.08
N SER A 100 -21.87 -2.51 3.06
CA SER A 100 -22.54 -3.42 3.99
C SER A 100 -22.06 -4.88 3.91
N LEU A 101 -21.53 -5.30 2.75
CA LEU A 101 -20.93 -6.63 2.60
C LEU A 101 -19.69 -6.81 3.48
N LEU A 102 -18.97 -5.73 3.79
CA LEU A 102 -17.79 -5.72 4.66
C LEU A 102 -18.11 -5.88 6.15
N TYR A 103 -19.38 -5.68 6.52
CA TYR A 103 -19.87 -5.86 7.89
C TYR A 103 -20.62 -7.19 8.06
N ALA A 104 -20.70 -8.02 7.01
CA ALA A 104 -21.31 -9.33 7.09
C ALA A 104 -20.44 -10.28 7.94
N ALA A 105 -21.11 -11.16 8.68
CA ALA A 105 -20.44 -12.25 9.40
C ALA A 105 -19.80 -13.28 8.44
N ASP A 106 -20.22 -13.29 7.18
CA ASP A 106 -19.72 -14.19 6.15
C ASP A 106 -18.41 -13.67 5.52
N GLU A 107 -17.34 -14.45 5.65
CA GLU A 107 -16.03 -14.16 5.07
C GLU A 107 -16.07 -14.04 3.54
N GLU A 108 -16.91 -14.82 2.86
CA GLU A 108 -17.00 -14.77 1.40
C GLU A 108 -17.63 -13.46 0.93
N CYS A 109 -18.71 -13.01 1.59
CA CYS A 109 -19.27 -11.67 1.39
C CYS A 109 -18.24 -10.57 1.61
N ASN A 110 -17.46 -10.63 2.70
CA ASN A 110 -16.40 -9.65 2.98
C ASN A 110 -15.37 -9.59 1.84
N LEU A 111 -14.92 -10.76 1.37
CA LEU A 111 -13.99 -10.87 0.25
C LEU A 111 -14.59 -10.29 -1.05
N LEU A 112 -15.84 -10.62 -1.37
CA LEU A 112 -16.54 -10.11 -2.55
C LEU A 112 -16.74 -8.59 -2.47
N GLY A 113 -17.11 -8.06 -1.30
CA GLY A 113 -17.21 -6.62 -1.05
C GLY A 113 -15.91 -5.89 -1.36
N LEU A 114 -14.78 -6.35 -0.81
CA LEU A 114 -13.46 -5.78 -1.11
C LEU A 114 -13.11 -5.88 -2.59
N LEU A 115 -13.50 -6.97 -3.26
CA LEU A 115 -13.25 -7.14 -4.70
C LEU A 115 -14.07 -6.17 -5.55
N ILE A 116 -15.33 -5.94 -5.20
CA ILE A 116 -16.19 -4.97 -5.87
C ILE A 116 -15.61 -3.57 -5.66
N ILE A 117 -15.32 -3.17 -4.42
CA ILE A 117 -14.71 -1.85 -4.12
C ILE A 117 -13.43 -1.65 -4.92
N LYS A 118 -12.54 -2.65 -4.95
CA LYS A 118 -11.31 -2.60 -5.75
C LYS A 118 -11.59 -2.35 -7.23
N ARG A 119 -12.60 -3.02 -7.79
CA ARG A 119 -12.98 -2.84 -9.20
C ARG A 119 -13.56 -1.45 -9.46
N LEU A 120 -14.36 -0.92 -8.54
CA LEU A 120 -14.90 0.43 -8.62
C LEU A 120 -13.81 1.50 -8.51
N ALA A 121 -12.84 1.31 -7.61
CA ALA A 121 -11.71 2.21 -7.36
C ALA A 121 -10.69 2.28 -8.51
N GLN A 122 -10.84 1.50 -9.58
CA GLN A 122 -10.06 1.69 -10.80
C GLN A 122 -10.40 3.01 -11.52
N ASP A 123 -11.55 3.59 -11.20
CA ASP A 123 -11.98 4.88 -11.70
C ASP A 123 -11.83 5.95 -10.61
N HIS A 124 -11.17 7.06 -10.95
CA HIS A 124 -10.84 8.11 -10.00
C HIS A 124 -12.08 8.83 -9.43
N ASP A 125 -13.16 8.95 -10.19
CA ASP A 125 -14.40 9.58 -9.71
C ASP A 125 -15.06 8.70 -8.64
N ASN A 126 -14.97 7.38 -8.82
CA ASN A 126 -15.44 6.42 -7.82
C ASN A 126 -14.58 6.43 -6.55
N CYS A 127 -13.27 6.68 -6.65
CA CYS A 127 -12.40 6.83 -5.47
C CYS A 127 -12.90 7.94 -4.55
N SER A 128 -13.40 9.06 -5.09
CA SER A 128 -14.00 10.13 -4.29
C SER A 128 -15.23 9.65 -3.52
N LYS A 129 -16.13 8.91 -4.19
CA LYS A 129 -17.34 8.36 -3.55
C LYS A 129 -16.99 7.36 -2.45
N ILE A 130 -15.99 6.51 -2.68
CA ILE A 130 -15.50 5.51 -1.73
C ILE A 130 -14.89 6.18 -0.50
N GLY A 131 -14.05 7.20 -0.69
CA GLY A 131 -13.45 7.94 0.42
C GLY A 131 -14.46 8.67 1.30
N ASN A 132 -15.49 9.26 0.68
CA ASN A 132 -16.53 10.00 1.38
C ASN A 132 -17.59 9.09 2.06
N ALA A 133 -17.58 7.79 1.77
CA ALA A 133 -18.54 6.87 2.37
C ALA A 133 -18.23 6.64 3.86
N ARG A 134 -19.22 6.95 4.71
CA ARG A 134 -19.05 6.96 6.16
C ARG A 134 -18.52 5.63 6.71
N GLY A 135 -17.36 5.67 7.37
CA GLY A 135 -16.73 4.53 8.02
C GLY A 135 -16.18 3.46 7.07
N LEU A 136 -16.27 3.67 5.74
CA LEU A 136 -15.80 2.69 4.77
C LEU A 136 -14.27 2.62 4.76
N LEU A 137 -13.58 3.76 4.83
CA LEU A 137 -12.11 3.78 4.90
C LEU A 137 -11.61 3.04 6.13
N ASP A 138 -12.15 3.32 7.32
CA ASP A 138 -11.81 2.61 8.56
C ASP A 138 -11.98 1.09 8.38
N LYS A 139 -13.11 0.68 7.81
CA LYS A 139 -13.40 -0.75 7.59
C LYS A 139 -12.45 -1.39 6.60
N ILE A 140 -12.06 -0.70 5.53
CA ILE A 140 -11.05 -1.18 4.58
C ILE A 140 -9.70 -1.34 5.30
N ILE A 141 -9.31 -0.36 6.14
CA ILE A 141 -8.08 -0.43 6.93
C ILE A 141 -8.11 -1.62 7.91
N ASP A 142 -9.24 -1.95 8.54
CA ASP A 142 -9.34 -3.13 9.42
C ASP A 142 -9.02 -4.45 8.69
N PHE A 143 -9.39 -4.55 7.41
CA PHE A 143 -9.05 -5.72 6.57
C PHE A 143 -7.59 -5.76 6.15
N SER A 144 -6.78 -4.71 6.36
CA SER A 144 -5.34 -4.72 6.09
C SER A 144 -4.50 -5.31 7.23
N SER A 145 -5.09 -5.52 8.41
CA SER A 145 -4.40 -6.17 9.53
C SER A 145 -4.15 -7.66 9.25
N ILE A 146 -3.05 -8.22 9.71
CA ILE A 146 -2.76 -9.66 9.60
C ILE A 146 -3.12 -10.45 10.88
N GLY A 147 -3.59 -9.77 11.93
CA GLY A 147 -3.88 -10.36 13.24
C GLY A 147 -3.42 -9.45 14.38
N ALA A 148 -3.84 -9.74 15.62
CA ALA A 148 -3.45 -8.94 16.79
C ALA A 148 -1.95 -9.07 17.06
N ALA A 149 -1.28 -7.93 17.25
CA ALA A 149 0.11 -7.86 17.67
C ALA A 149 0.28 -8.63 18.99
N GLY A 150 1.04 -9.73 18.97
CA GLY A 150 1.36 -10.51 20.18
C GLY A 150 1.13 -12.02 20.10
N ALA A 151 0.46 -12.54 19.06
CA ALA A 151 0.36 -13.98 18.86
C ALA A 151 1.62 -14.52 18.14
N PRO A 152 2.37 -15.48 18.72
CA PRO A 152 3.54 -16.04 18.08
C PRO A 152 3.14 -16.79 16.81
N SER A 153 3.71 -16.39 15.67
CA SER A 153 3.63 -17.08 14.37
C SER A 153 2.24 -17.57 14.00
N THR A 154 1.29 -16.67 13.75
CA THR A 154 0.03 -17.05 13.13
C THR A 154 0.26 -17.20 11.62
N VAL A 155 0.19 -18.45 11.15
CA VAL A 155 0.08 -18.73 9.71
C VAL A 155 -1.10 -17.92 9.19
N ILE A 156 -0.84 -16.96 8.30
CA ILE A 156 -1.89 -16.14 7.70
C ILE A 156 -2.78 -17.07 6.88
N THR A 157 -4.06 -17.18 7.24
CA THR A 157 -5.00 -18.02 6.50
C THR A 157 -5.12 -17.51 5.06
N GLN A 158 -5.41 -18.39 4.11
CA GLN A 158 -5.54 -17.98 2.71
C GLN A 158 -6.67 -16.95 2.51
N SER A 159 -7.77 -17.05 3.26
CA SER A 159 -8.86 -16.06 3.24
C SER A 159 -8.37 -14.71 3.78
N ARG A 160 -7.64 -14.69 4.91
CA ARG A 160 -7.09 -13.45 5.47
C ARG A 160 -6.06 -12.81 4.54
N ALA A 161 -5.15 -13.59 3.96
CA ALA A 161 -4.18 -13.09 2.98
C ALA A 161 -4.86 -12.45 1.77
N LYS A 162 -5.95 -13.07 1.26
CA LYS A 162 -6.77 -12.49 0.19
C LYS A 162 -7.45 -11.19 0.62
N ALA A 163 -7.96 -11.10 1.84
CA ALA A 163 -8.59 -9.89 2.36
C ALA A 163 -7.56 -8.75 2.49
N VAL A 164 -6.40 -9.01 3.10
CA VAL A 164 -5.29 -8.06 3.23
C VAL A 164 -4.80 -7.59 1.86
N LYS A 165 -4.63 -8.52 0.91
CA LYS A 165 -4.26 -8.17 -0.47
C LYS A 165 -5.27 -7.20 -1.09
N ARG A 166 -6.57 -7.51 -1.00
CA ARG A 166 -7.62 -6.69 -1.62
C ARG A 166 -7.75 -5.33 -0.95
N SER A 167 -7.68 -5.26 0.39
CA SER A 167 -7.73 -3.99 1.12
C SER A 167 -6.54 -3.09 0.76
N LEU A 168 -5.32 -3.63 0.77
CA LEU A 168 -4.13 -2.88 0.33
C LEU A 168 -4.23 -2.42 -1.12
N GLN A 169 -4.80 -3.22 -2.02
CA GLN A 169 -5.05 -2.81 -3.42
C GLN A 169 -6.03 -1.64 -3.51
N VAL A 170 -7.10 -1.65 -2.70
CA VAL A 170 -8.05 -0.53 -2.62
C VAL A 170 -7.35 0.72 -2.09
N ILE A 171 -6.62 0.59 -0.97
CA ILE A 171 -5.87 1.71 -0.37
C ILE A 171 -4.91 2.33 -1.38
N ARG A 172 -4.16 1.49 -2.11
CA ARG A 172 -3.25 1.94 -3.17
C ARG A 172 -4.00 2.75 -4.24
N MET A 173 -5.12 2.23 -4.77
CA MET A 173 -5.92 2.92 -5.79
C MET A 173 -6.49 4.27 -5.31
N LEU A 174 -6.92 4.35 -4.05
CA LEU A 174 -7.36 5.61 -3.45
C LEU A 174 -6.20 6.60 -3.36
N ALA A 175 -5.03 6.15 -2.88
CA ALA A 175 -3.83 6.97 -2.76
C ALA A 175 -3.22 7.38 -4.12
N ASP A 176 -3.39 6.57 -5.16
CA ASP A 176 -3.01 6.83 -6.56
C ASP A 176 -3.87 7.92 -7.22
N THR A 177 -4.99 8.30 -6.61
CA THR A 177 -5.86 9.33 -7.18
C THR A 177 -5.11 10.65 -7.29
N THR A 178 -5.32 11.34 -8.42
CA THR A 178 -4.63 12.59 -8.74
C THR A 178 -5.47 13.80 -8.32
N GLY A 179 -4.91 15.00 -8.47
CA GLY A 179 -5.63 16.25 -8.17
C GLY A 179 -5.92 16.49 -6.68
N SER A 180 -6.93 17.32 -6.41
CA SER A 180 -7.36 17.68 -5.05
C SER A 180 -7.96 16.49 -4.30
N THR A 181 -8.81 15.70 -4.97
CA THR A 181 -9.40 14.47 -4.42
C THR A 181 -8.32 13.51 -3.95
N GLY A 182 -7.29 13.30 -4.76
CA GLY A 182 -6.14 12.48 -4.39
C GLY A 182 -5.41 12.95 -3.13
N ARG A 183 -5.19 14.27 -3.00
CA ARG A 183 -4.56 14.85 -1.80
C ARG A 183 -5.42 14.61 -0.57
N GLN A 184 -6.73 14.81 -0.68
CA GLN A 184 -7.66 14.57 0.42
C GLN A 184 -7.66 13.09 0.84
N LEU A 185 -7.80 12.16 -0.11
CA LEU A 185 -7.80 10.72 0.17
C LEU A 185 -6.50 10.26 0.84
N ARG A 186 -5.33 10.73 0.38
CA ARG A 186 -4.04 10.40 1.02
C ARG A 186 -4.00 10.86 2.47
N ARG A 187 -4.48 12.07 2.76
CA ARG A 187 -4.54 12.61 4.13
C ARG A 187 -5.49 11.79 5.00
N GLU A 188 -6.74 11.59 4.56
CA GLU A 188 -7.76 10.86 5.33
C GLU A 188 -7.31 9.42 5.63
N VAL A 189 -6.78 8.72 4.63
CA VAL A 189 -6.27 7.35 4.81
C VAL A 189 -5.09 7.32 5.77
N ALA A 190 -4.16 8.27 5.67
CA ALA A 190 -3.01 8.34 6.56
C ALA A 190 -3.38 8.77 7.99
N GLU A 191 -4.47 9.52 8.18
CA GLU A 191 -4.95 9.96 9.49
C GLU A 191 -5.55 8.81 10.32
N ILE A 192 -6.16 7.81 9.66
CA ILE A 192 -6.68 6.62 10.34
C ILE A 192 -5.56 5.93 11.15
N VAL A 193 -5.82 5.76 12.45
CA VAL A 193 -4.82 5.40 13.48
C VAL A 193 -4.04 4.12 13.11
N PHE A 194 -4.74 3.11 12.60
CA PHE A 194 -4.15 1.79 12.35
C PHE A 194 -3.52 1.62 10.96
N THR A 195 -3.62 2.60 10.06
CA THR A 195 -3.15 2.47 8.67
C THR A 195 -1.67 2.08 8.62
N VAL A 196 -0.79 2.91 9.17
CA VAL A 196 0.66 2.68 9.08
C VAL A 196 1.08 1.46 9.90
N SER A 197 0.46 1.20 11.06
CA SER A 197 0.79 0.03 11.89
C SER A 197 0.41 -1.29 11.23
N ASN A 198 -0.73 -1.35 10.54
CA ASN A 198 -1.15 -2.54 9.81
C ASN A 198 -0.22 -2.83 8.63
N ILE A 199 0.11 -1.81 7.85
CA ILE A 199 1.06 -1.93 6.73
C ILE A 199 2.44 -2.36 7.25
N ARG A 200 2.92 -1.76 8.34
CA ARG A 200 4.17 -2.18 9.01
C ARG A 200 4.13 -3.65 9.43
N ALA A 201 3.03 -4.12 10.02
CA ALA A 201 2.91 -5.52 10.42
C ALA A 201 2.98 -6.47 9.22
N VAL A 202 2.39 -6.10 8.08
CA VAL A 202 2.52 -6.84 6.82
C VAL A 202 3.98 -6.86 6.35
N LEU A 203 4.67 -5.72 6.33
CA LEU A 203 6.09 -5.65 5.96
C LEU A 203 6.95 -6.55 6.86
N GLN A 204 6.66 -6.59 8.16
CA GLN A 204 7.45 -7.34 9.13
C GLN A 204 7.20 -8.85 9.11
N HIS A 205 5.94 -9.28 9.03
CA HIS A 205 5.55 -10.66 9.30
C HIS A 205 5.09 -11.45 8.07
N ALA A 206 4.82 -10.79 6.94
CA ALA A 206 4.43 -11.46 5.71
C ALA A 206 5.64 -11.88 4.86
N THR A 207 6.71 -12.38 5.49
CA THR A 207 7.97 -12.71 4.80
C THR A 207 7.84 -13.86 3.79
N SER A 208 6.85 -14.74 3.95
CA SER A 208 6.45 -15.77 2.99
C SER A 208 5.51 -15.27 1.88
N HIS A 209 5.09 -14.00 1.93
CA HIS A 209 4.15 -13.40 0.99
C HIS A 209 4.76 -12.11 0.40
N LEU A 210 5.75 -12.29 -0.49
CA LEU A 210 6.46 -11.18 -1.14
C LEU A 210 5.51 -10.20 -1.83
N GLU A 211 4.43 -10.67 -2.45
CA GLU A 211 3.44 -9.79 -3.08
C GLU A 211 2.75 -8.86 -2.07
N LEU A 212 2.49 -9.30 -0.83
CA LEU A 212 1.92 -8.45 0.20
C LEU A 212 2.94 -7.41 0.69
N GLN A 213 4.21 -7.80 0.83
CA GLN A 213 5.27 -6.85 1.19
C GLN A 213 5.47 -5.80 0.10
N ARG A 214 5.48 -6.21 -1.17
CA ARG A 214 5.56 -5.34 -2.34
C ARG A 214 4.42 -4.31 -2.34
N LEU A 215 3.19 -4.79 -2.22
CA LEU A 215 2.01 -3.94 -2.21
C LEU A 215 1.96 -2.99 -1.00
N SER A 216 2.45 -3.43 0.16
CA SER A 216 2.59 -2.58 1.34
C SER A 216 3.59 -1.44 1.12
N ALA A 217 4.73 -1.72 0.48
CA ALA A 217 5.70 -0.69 0.11
C ALA A 217 5.09 0.30 -0.89
N GLU A 218 4.41 -0.17 -1.93
CA GLU A 218 3.67 0.67 -2.88
C GLU A 218 2.68 1.61 -2.16
N VAL A 219 1.87 1.08 -1.24
CA VAL A 219 0.91 1.89 -0.47
C VAL A 219 1.62 3.00 0.31
N LEU A 220 2.73 2.68 0.99
CA LEU A 220 3.50 3.70 1.71
C LEU A 220 4.05 4.78 0.77
N THR A 221 4.59 4.39 -0.39
CA THR A 221 5.07 5.33 -1.43
C THR A 221 3.96 6.29 -1.83
N ARG A 222 2.76 5.78 -2.11
CA ARG A 222 1.62 6.62 -2.54
C ARG A 222 1.11 7.53 -1.42
N LEU A 223 0.98 7.02 -0.20
CA LEU A 223 0.58 7.86 0.94
C LEU A 223 1.61 8.96 1.23
N ALA A 224 2.91 8.64 1.16
CA ALA A 224 4.01 9.58 1.36
C ALA A 224 4.12 10.67 0.29
N MET A 225 3.30 10.65 -0.76
CA MET A 225 3.14 11.80 -1.66
C MET A 225 2.50 12.99 -0.95
N ASP A 226 1.69 12.78 0.09
CA ASP A 226 1.26 13.83 1.01
C ASP A 226 2.32 14.11 2.08
N LYS A 227 2.60 15.38 2.35
CA LYS A 227 3.69 15.81 3.24
C LYS A 227 3.48 15.37 4.68
N ASP A 228 2.27 15.48 5.20
CA ASP A 228 1.98 15.14 6.60
C ASP A 228 1.99 13.62 6.79
N ALA A 229 1.42 12.90 5.82
CA ALA A 229 1.52 11.45 5.75
C ALA A 229 2.98 10.97 5.69
N ARG A 230 3.84 11.61 4.88
CA ARG A 230 5.27 11.31 4.76
C ARG A 230 5.99 11.38 6.11
N GLU A 231 5.76 12.45 6.87
CA GLU A 231 6.36 12.62 8.19
C GLU A 231 5.84 11.58 9.20
N LYS A 232 4.53 11.29 9.18
CA LYS A 232 3.91 10.28 10.04
C LYS A 232 4.42 8.88 9.76
N ILE A 233 4.55 8.51 8.48
CA ILE A 233 5.07 7.20 8.06
C ILE A 233 6.52 7.06 8.51
N GLY A 234 7.37 8.04 8.20
CA GLY A 234 8.78 7.98 8.59
C GLY A 234 9.00 8.02 10.10
N GLY A 235 8.14 8.71 10.85
CA GLY A 235 8.15 8.73 12.31
C GLY A 235 7.61 7.47 12.98
N THR A 236 6.95 6.59 12.22
CA THR A 236 6.44 5.33 12.76
C THR A 236 7.57 4.34 12.90
N GLY A 237 7.83 3.94 14.15
CA GLY A 237 8.93 3.02 14.49
C GLY A 237 8.99 1.78 13.61
N SER A 238 10.21 1.40 13.25
CA SER A 238 10.58 0.24 12.42
C SER A 238 10.21 0.28 10.93
N VAL A 239 9.34 1.19 10.45
CA VAL A 239 8.98 1.25 9.03
C VAL A 239 10.21 1.45 8.14
N ILE A 240 11.02 2.46 8.45
CA ILE A 240 12.26 2.76 7.71
C ILE A 240 13.23 1.58 7.77
N SER A 241 13.44 0.98 8.94
CA SER A 241 14.37 -0.16 9.10
C SER A 241 13.91 -1.39 8.30
N LEU A 242 12.60 -1.65 8.24
CA LEU A 242 12.03 -2.74 7.44
C LEU A 242 12.23 -2.48 5.94
N LEU A 243 11.95 -1.26 5.46
CA LEU A 243 12.16 -0.88 4.07
C LEU A 243 13.64 -0.97 3.68
N LEU A 244 14.56 -0.52 4.53
CA LEU A 244 16.01 -0.68 4.31
C LEU A 244 16.40 -2.17 4.22
N ALA A 245 15.93 -2.99 5.16
CA ALA A 245 16.21 -4.43 5.14
C ALA A 245 15.65 -5.13 3.89
N MET A 246 14.50 -4.66 3.38
CA MET A 246 13.92 -5.14 2.13
C MET A 246 14.75 -4.70 0.92
N PHE A 247 15.10 -3.42 0.82
CA PHE A 247 15.86 -2.85 -0.29
C PHE A 247 17.24 -3.50 -0.47
N PHE A 248 17.94 -3.75 0.64
CA PHE A 248 19.28 -4.33 0.66
C PHE A 248 19.32 -5.87 0.68
N ARG A 249 18.16 -6.54 0.69
CA ARG A 249 18.12 -8.01 0.55
C ARG A 249 18.67 -8.40 -0.82
N GLN A 250 19.35 -9.55 -0.91
CA GLN A 250 19.76 -10.10 -2.21
C GLN A 250 18.52 -10.51 -3.02
N GLY A 251 18.33 -9.90 -4.20
CA GLY A 251 17.28 -10.24 -5.15
C GLY A 251 17.64 -11.49 -5.94
N ILE A 252 17.46 -12.67 -5.36
CA ILE A 252 17.77 -13.96 -6.02
C ILE A 252 16.67 -14.32 -7.04
N THR A 253 15.46 -13.80 -6.87
CA THR A 253 14.30 -14.04 -7.72
C THR A 253 13.71 -12.74 -8.25
N ASP A 254 13.03 -12.77 -9.39
CA ASP A 254 12.35 -11.60 -9.98
C ASP A 254 11.34 -10.96 -9.00
N GLU A 255 10.59 -11.79 -8.26
CA GLU A 255 9.67 -11.31 -7.22
C GLU A 255 10.40 -10.62 -6.07
N GLY A 256 11.56 -11.16 -5.67
CA GLY A 256 12.42 -10.55 -4.67
C GLY A 256 12.98 -9.21 -5.15
N ASP A 257 13.34 -9.11 -6.43
CA ASP A 257 13.82 -7.87 -7.01
C ASP A 257 12.72 -6.80 -7.10
N ALA A 258 11.50 -7.17 -7.49
CA ALA A 258 10.36 -6.26 -7.49
C ALA A 258 10.07 -5.70 -6.08
N VAL A 259 10.18 -6.52 -5.03
CA VAL A 259 10.04 -6.05 -3.64
C VAL A 259 11.13 -5.03 -3.27
N ARG A 260 12.36 -5.23 -3.74
CA ARG A 260 13.46 -4.28 -3.50
C ARG A 260 13.20 -2.95 -4.17
N VAL A 261 12.78 -2.96 -5.44
CA VAL A 261 12.45 -1.74 -6.19
C VAL A 261 11.40 -0.91 -5.44
N GLU A 262 10.29 -1.54 -5.04
CA GLU A 262 9.23 -0.84 -4.31
C GLU A 262 9.68 -0.32 -2.94
N ALA A 263 10.54 -1.06 -2.23
CA ALA A 263 11.13 -0.58 -0.98
C ALA A 263 12.03 0.64 -1.19
N GLY A 264 12.80 0.66 -2.28
CA GLY A 264 13.62 1.79 -2.70
C GLY A 264 12.78 3.02 -3.05
N GLU A 265 11.69 2.84 -3.81
CA GLU A 265 10.74 3.92 -4.11
C GLU A 265 10.11 4.50 -2.85
N ALA A 266 9.71 3.65 -1.91
CA ALA A 266 9.15 4.09 -0.63
C ALA A 266 10.17 4.91 0.18
N LEU A 267 11.42 4.46 0.26
CA LEU A 267 12.50 5.20 0.93
C LEU A 267 12.77 6.54 0.24
N ALA A 268 12.81 6.56 -1.09
CA ALA A 268 12.99 7.79 -1.86
C ALA A 268 11.86 8.79 -1.61
N MET A 269 10.61 8.33 -1.63
CA MET A 269 9.46 9.19 -1.32
C MET A 269 9.44 9.67 0.13
N LEU A 270 9.93 8.88 1.08
CA LEU A 270 10.05 9.29 2.47
C LEU A 270 11.15 10.34 2.66
N ALA A 271 12.26 10.23 1.94
CA ALA A 271 13.39 11.16 1.99
C ALA A 271 13.10 12.49 1.28
N LEU A 272 12.30 12.44 0.20
CA LEU A 272 11.99 13.61 -0.62
C LEU A 272 11.48 14.76 0.24
N ASP A 273 12.12 15.93 0.16
CA ASP A 273 11.79 17.15 0.89
C ASP A 273 11.53 16.98 2.41
N SER A 274 12.15 15.97 3.05
CA SER A 274 11.98 15.68 4.48
C SER A 274 13.33 15.47 5.17
N PRO A 275 13.93 16.53 5.74
CA PRO A 275 15.17 16.43 6.51
C PRO A 275 15.06 15.45 7.68
N HIS A 276 13.92 15.41 8.37
CA HIS A 276 13.67 14.50 9.49
C HIS A 276 13.69 13.04 9.05
N ASN A 277 13.07 12.71 7.92
CA ASN A 277 13.10 11.34 7.41
C ASN A 277 14.46 10.97 6.84
N CYS A 278 15.17 11.89 6.19
CA CYS A 278 16.57 11.67 5.80
C CYS A 278 17.43 11.31 7.01
N GLU A 279 17.30 12.06 8.11
CA GLU A 279 17.99 11.77 9.36
C GLU A 279 17.62 10.38 9.92
N ARG A 280 16.33 10.04 9.95
CA ARG A 280 15.86 8.71 10.40
C ARG A 280 16.39 7.57 9.51
N ILE A 281 16.44 7.77 8.19
CA ILE A 281 17.00 6.80 7.23
C ILE A 281 18.49 6.61 7.49
N LEU A 282 19.25 7.70 7.60
CA LEU A 282 20.69 7.65 7.88
C LEU A 282 21.01 7.02 9.24
N ASN A 283 20.17 7.23 10.26
CA ASN A 283 20.35 6.63 11.57
C ASN A 283 19.95 5.15 11.62
N ALA A 284 18.99 4.73 10.81
CA ALA A 284 18.60 3.33 10.69
C ALA A 284 19.57 2.51 9.81
N ALA A 285 20.22 3.15 8.83
CA ALA A 285 21.04 2.47 7.86
C ALA A 285 22.26 1.73 8.43
N PRO A 286 23.02 2.23 9.43
CA PRO A 286 24.14 1.51 10.03
C PRO A 286 23.81 0.12 10.56
N ALA A 287 22.58 -0.09 11.06
CA ALA A 287 22.13 -1.39 11.53
C ALA A 287 21.89 -2.40 10.39
N VAL A 288 21.66 -1.91 9.17
CA VAL A 288 21.33 -2.73 7.98
C VAL A 288 22.51 -2.81 7.02
N VAL A 289 23.23 -1.70 6.83
CA VAL A 289 24.38 -1.50 5.96
C VAL A 289 25.40 -0.61 6.70
N PRO A 290 26.27 -1.19 7.55
CA PRO A 290 27.25 -0.44 8.35
C PRO A 290 28.24 0.43 7.55
N ARG A 291 28.32 0.26 6.23
CA ARG A 291 29.31 0.96 5.39
C ARG A 291 28.76 2.19 4.66
N ILE A 292 27.45 2.42 4.65
CA ILE A 292 26.85 3.42 3.77
C ILE A 292 27.22 4.86 4.15
N ARG A 293 27.20 5.20 5.45
CA ARG A 293 27.60 6.53 5.92
C ARG A 293 29.07 6.79 5.64
N ARG A 294 29.92 5.80 5.90
CA ARG A 294 31.34 5.85 5.56
C ARG A 294 31.57 6.11 4.07
N PHE A 295 30.95 5.32 3.20
CA PHE A 295 31.07 5.50 1.75
C PHE A 295 30.61 6.90 1.32
N THR A 296 29.52 7.40 1.91
CA THR A 296 29.01 8.76 1.62
C THR A 296 30.00 9.85 2.01
N VAL A 297 30.65 9.72 3.18
CA VAL A 297 31.69 10.67 3.62
C VAL A 297 32.94 10.57 2.75
N GLU A 298 33.39 9.36 2.41
CA GLU A 298 34.53 9.16 1.51
C GLU A 298 34.25 9.72 0.10
N PHE A 299 33.01 9.56 -0.41
CA PHE A 299 32.58 10.14 -1.67
C PHE A 299 32.56 11.68 -1.61
N LEU A 300 32.05 12.26 -0.52
CA LEU A 300 32.08 13.71 -0.30
C LEU A 300 33.52 14.25 -0.29
N ILE A 301 34.44 13.60 0.44
CA ILE A 301 35.87 13.96 0.44
C ILE A 301 36.44 13.89 -0.99
N GLY A 302 36.08 12.85 -1.74
CA GLY A 302 36.43 12.71 -3.14
C GLY A 302 35.97 13.91 -3.97
N MET A 303 34.70 14.30 -3.87
CA MET A 303 34.16 15.47 -4.56
C MET A 303 34.92 16.75 -4.20
N LEU A 304 35.12 17.01 -2.90
CA LEU A 304 35.81 18.21 -2.40
C LEU A 304 37.27 18.29 -2.85
N ARG A 305 37.94 17.15 -3.03
CA ARG A 305 39.30 17.08 -3.59
C ARG A 305 39.34 17.27 -5.10
N MET A 306 38.27 16.88 -5.80
CA MET A 306 38.19 17.00 -7.26
C MET A 306 37.96 18.43 -7.70
N ASP A 307 37.07 19.16 -7.00
CA ASP A 307 36.73 20.54 -7.32
C ASP A 307 36.29 21.28 -6.05
N SER A 308 36.97 22.38 -5.73
CA SER A 308 36.69 23.17 -4.53
C SER A 308 35.35 23.91 -4.59
N SER A 309 34.75 24.09 -5.78
CA SER A 309 33.41 24.66 -5.91
C SER A 309 32.32 23.82 -5.23
N PHE A 310 32.58 22.52 -5.01
CA PHE A 310 31.69 21.68 -4.21
C PHE A 310 31.68 22.08 -2.73
N ALA A 311 32.72 22.74 -2.21
CA ALA A 311 32.77 23.18 -0.81
C ALA A 311 31.64 24.18 -0.50
N GLU A 312 31.51 25.24 -1.31
CA GLU A 312 30.44 26.24 -1.16
C GLU A 312 29.06 25.61 -1.30
N LEU A 313 28.88 24.72 -2.29
CA LEU A 313 27.61 24.03 -2.52
C LEU A 313 27.22 23.13 -1.34
N MET A 314 28.17 22.35 -0.81
CA MET A 314 27.93 21.47 0.34
C MET A 314 27.71 22.25 1.63
N ALA A 315 28.42 23.38 1.81
CA ALA A 315 28.24 24.27 2.94
C ALA A 315 26.85 24.93 2.90
N ALA A 316 26.43 25.45 1.74
CA ALA A 316 25.10 26.02 1.53
C ALA A 316 23.99 24.97 1.75
N ALA A 317 24.23 23.71 1.37
CA ALA A 317 23.32 22.58 1.65
C ALA A 317 23.30 22.15 3.14
N GLY A 318 24.16 22.73 3.99
CA GLY A 318 24.19 22.45 5.43
C GLY A 318 24.97 21.18 5.81
N MET A 319 25.80 20.64 4.92
CA MET A 319 26.54 19.38 5.11
C MET A 319 27.41 19.39 6.39
N GLY A 320 27.93 20.54 6.81
CA GLY A 320 28.71 20.65 8.05
C GLY A 320 27.93 20.26 9.33
N ARG A 321 26.60 20.45 9.36
CA ARG A 321 25.75 19.97 10.47
C ARG A 321 25.59 18.44 10.42
N GLU A 322 25.37 17.89 9.24
CA GLU A 322 25.21 16.44 9.06
C GLU A 322 26.51 15.68 9.36
N LEU A 323 27.66 16.20 8.93
CA LEU A 323 28.98 15.66 9.27
C LEU A 323 29.21 15.59 10.78
N ARG A 324 28.86 16.65 11.53
CA ARG A 324 28.91 16.63 13.01
C ARG A 324 28.03 15.52 13.58
N ARG A 325 26.79 15.40 13.13
CA ARG A 325 25.87 14.35 13.58
C ARG A 325 26.40 12.95 13.29
N VAL A 326 27.03 12.73 12.13
CA VAL A 326 27.67 11.44 11.81
C VAL A 326 28.76 11.10 12.83
N ALA A 327 29.64 12.05 13.14
CA ALA A 327 30.66 11.83 14.18
C ALA A 327 30.06 11.55 15.56
N GLU A 328 28.97 12.23 15.93
CA GLU A 328 28.29 12.06 17.23
C GLU A 328 27.50 10.75 17.35
N THR A 329 27.03 10.19 16.23
CA THR A 329 26.14 9.02 16.19
C THR A 329 26.79 7.78 15.58
N THR A 330 28.12 7.76 15.41
CA THR A 330 28.84 6.60 14.87
C THR A 330 28.67 5.40 15.79
N SER A 331 28.10 4.31 15.24
CA SER A 331 27.92 3.05 15.96
C SER A 331 29.16 2.17 15.86
N GLU A 332 29.31 1.23 16.80
CA GLU A 332 30.45 0.31 16.80
C GLU A 332 30.51 -0.55 15.54
N LEU A 333 29.36 -0.91 14.96
CA LEU A 333 29.29 -1.70 13.72
C LEU A 333 30.02 -1.00 12.56
N GLU A 334 29.94 0.33 12.46
CA GLU A 334 30.54 1.09 11.37
C GLU A 334 32.06 1.18 11.44
N CYS A 335 32.64 0.77 12.58
CA CYS A 335 34.08 0.63 12.72
C CYS A 335 34.63 -0.59 11.98
N PHE A 336 33.78 -1.54 11.55
CA PHE A 336 34.21 -2.79 10.92
C PHE A 336 33.95 -2.82 9.40
N HIS A 337 34.88 -3.43 8.67
CA HIS A 337 34.78 -3.64 7.21
C HIS A 337 34.62 -5.11 6.81
N VAL A 338 34.85 -6.03 7.74
CA VAL A 338 34.65 -7.48 7.59
C VAL A 338 33.76 -7.97 8.73
N PHE A 339 32.76 -8.77 8.39
CA PHE A 339 31.80 -9.34 9.33
C PHE A 339 31.68 -10.86 9.16
N SER A 340 31.37 -11.55 10.24
CA SER A 340 30.90 -12.93 10.28
C SER A 340 29.54 -12.95 10.95
N GLY A 341 28.46 -13.06 10.16
CA GLY A 341 27.10 -12.82 10.64
C GLY A 341 26.95 -11.39 11.17
N SER A 342 26.51 -11.24 12.43
CA SER A 342 26.39 -9.95 13.13
C SER A 342 27.68 -9.52 13.85
N ALA A 343 28.75 -10.33 13.84
CA ALA A 343 29.99 -10.03 14.54
C ALA A 343 31.00 -9.33 13.62
N GLY A 344 31.52 -8.17 14.05
CA GLY A 344 32.61 -7.47 13.38
C GLY A 344 33.95 -8.18 13.59
N VAL A 345 34.69 -8.43 12.50
CA VAL A 345 35.96 -9.20 12.51
C VAL A 345 37.18 -8.31 12.30
N SER A 346 37.09 -7.34 11.38
CA SER A 346 38.22 -6.46 11.07
C SER A 346 37.78 -5.00 11.04
N ARG A 347 38.51 -4.15 11.77
CA ARG A 347 38.23 -2.72 11.87
C ARG A 347 38.87 -1.92 10.74
N HIS A 348 38.21 -0.84 10.33
CA HIS A 348 38.80 0.15 9.44
C HIS A 348 40.05 0.77 10.07
N ALA A 349 41.09 0.99 9.27
CA ALA A 349 42.32 1.64 9.72
C ALA A 349 42.10 3.12 10.08
N VAL A 350 41.30 3.83 9.27
CA VAL A 350 40.91 5.23 9.51
C VAL A 350 39.51 5.25 10.11
N SER A 351 39.33 5.93 11.24
CA SER A 351 38.02 6.05 11.89
C SER A 351 37.06 6.91 11.06
N LEU A 352 35.75 6.71 11.23
CA LEU A 352 34.75 7.56 10.58
C LEU A 352 34.86 9.01 11.05
N CYS A 353 35.14 9.25 12.34
CA CYS A 353 35.40 10.58 12.87
C CYS A 353 36.59 11.29 12.19
N ALA A 354 37.67 10.56 11.87
CA ALA A 354 38.81 11.16 11.16
C ALA A 354 38.43 11.60 9.74
N LEU A 355 37.66 10.78 9.01
CA LEU A 355 37.13 11.16 7.70
C LEU A 355 36.19 12.37 7.80
N VAL A 356 35.33 12.41 8.81
CA VAL A 356 34.44 13.56 9.05
C VAL A 356 35.25 14.84 9.30
N SER A 357 36.30 14.78 10.12
CA SER A 357 37.19 15.93 10.36
C SER A 357 37.84 16.41 9.08
N GLU A 358 38.38 15.50 8.27
CA GLU A 358 39.00 15.80 6.97
C GLU A 358 38.00 16.46 6.01
N ALA A 359 36.78 15.91 5.89
CA ALA A 359 35.74 16.50 5.05
C ALA A 359 35.39 17.94 5.48
N ARG A 360 35.33 18.18 6.80
CA ARG A 360 35.05 19.53 7.34
C ARG A 360 36.20 20.50 7.06
N GLU A 361 37.45 20.06 7.23
CA GLU A 361 38.61 20.88 6.88
C GLU A 361 38.57 21.28 5.40
N LEU A 362 38.35 20.32 4.49
CA LEU A 362 38.23 20.59 3.05
C LEU A 362 37.10 21.56 2.71
N MET A 363 36.00 21.58 3.49
CA MET A 363 34.91 22.53 3.31
C MET A 363 35.20 23.93 3.88
N ASP A 364 35.98 24.03 4.95
CA ASP A 364 36.31 25.30 5.63
C ASP A 364 37.55 26.01 5.03
N MET A 365 38.36 25.32 4.22
CA MET A 365 39.62 25.84 3.68
C MET A 365 39.44 27.00 2.68
N ASP A 366 38.25 27.20 2.10
CA ASP A 366 37.98 28.35 1.20
C ASP A 366 37.42 29.60 1.90
N PHE A 367 36.92 29.50 3.14
CA PHE A 367 36.52 30.68 3.92
C PHE A 367 37.71 31.55 4.38
N ARG A 368 38.95 31.05 4.21
CA ARG A 368 40.18 31.76 4.57
C ARG A 368 40.93 32.34 3.37
N SER A 369 40.45 32.09 2.14
CA SER A 369 41.11 32.49 0.87
C SER A 369 40.33 33.54 0.06
N GLN A 370 39.23 34.08 0.58
CA GLN A 370 38.62 35.33 0.11
C GLN A 370 38.99 36.49 1.05
#